data_AF-A0A7W0UAF6-F1
#
_entry.id   AF-A0A7W0UAF6-F1
#
_cell.length_a   1.000
_cell.length_b   1.000
_cell.length_c   1.000
_cell.angle_alpha   90.00
_cell.angle_beta   90.00
_cell.angle_gamma   90.00
#
_symmetry.space_group_name_H-M   'P 1'
#
loop_
_entity.id
_entity.type
_entity.pdbx_description
1 polymer ?
#
loop_
_entity_poly.entity_id
_entity_poly.type
_entity_poly.pdbx_seq_one_letter_code
_entity_poly.pdbx_strand_id
1 'polypeptide(L)'
;LGPAVAWPEAARSVRRADLALSVARAHGGAELVVADEHMLDLLLARDEGLTEDLVRTRLAPLRELGPGPRRRLTETLRAWLDHAGEVRLVAEALHVHPQSVRYRVAQLRELFGPALDEPALRLELALAMRAAGRGEPWRGTFVRLP
;
A
#
# COMPACT_ATOMS: atom_id res chain seq x y z
N LEU A 1 -4.99 10.31 -16.59
CA LEU A 1 -6.06 10.10 -17.59
C LEU A 1 -7.31 9.59 -16.90
N GLY A 2 -8.47 10.22 -17.13
CA GLY A 2 -9.77 9.70 -16.67
C GLY A 2 -10.32 8.59 -17.59
N PRO A 3 -11.33 7.83 -17.14
CA PRO A 3 -11.98 6.79 -17.95
C PRO A 3 -12.63 7.35 -19.22
N ALA A 4 -12.67 6.54 -20.28
CA ALA A 4 -13.56 6.80 -21.42
C ALA A 4 -15.01 6.52 -21.00
N VAL A 5 -15.89 7.51 -21.17
CA VAL A 5 -17.30 7.47 -20.72
C VAL A 5 -18.21 8.16 -21.73
N ALA A 6 -19.51 7.87 -21.69
CA ALA A 6 -20.49 8.58 -22.50
C ALA A 6 -20.58 10.07 -22.11
N TRP A 7 -21.04 10.93 -23.03
CA TRP A 7 -21.14 12.38 -22.83
C TRP A 7 -21.77 12.79 -21.48
N PRO A 8 -22.90 12.20 -21.02
CA PRO A 8 -23.50 12.58 -19.72
C PRO A 8 -22.59 12.30 -18.51
N GLU A 9 -21.62 11.40 -18.64
CA GLU A 9 -20.68 11.04 -17.58
C GLU A 9 -19.34 11.79 -17.69
N ALA A 10 -19.14 12.70 -18.64
CA ALA A 10 -17.86 13.38 -18.86
C ALA A 10 -17.27 14.01 -17.58
N ALA A 11 -18.13 14.56 -16.71
CA ALA A 11 -17.73 15.10 -15.42
C ALA A 11 -17.09 14.06 -14.48
N ARG A 12 -17.51 12.79 -14.55
CA ARG A 12 -16.89 11.68 -13.81
C ARG A 12 -15.47 11.41 -14.31
N SER A 13 -15.26 11.48 -15.63
CA SER A 13 -13.93 11.31 -16.23
C SER A 13 -12.98 12.41 -15.78
N VAL A 14 -13.42 13.66 -15.84
CA VAL A 14 -12.65 14.82 -15.36
C VAL A 14 -12.27 14.68 -13.88
N ARG A 15 -13.24 14.39 -12.99
CA ARG A 15 -12.96 14.20 -11.55
C ARG A 15 -11.94 13.11 -11.27
N ARG A 16 -11.94 12.02 -12.05
CA ARG A 16 -10.95 10.94 -11.93
C ARG A 16 -9.60 11.35 -12.51
N ALA A 17 -9.58 12.12 -13.60
CA ALA A 17 -8.35 12.67 -14.17
C ALA A 17 -7.66 13.63 -13.18
N ASP A 18 -8.41 14.47 -12.47
CA ASP A 18 -7.88 15.40 -11.47
C ASP A 18 -7.24 14.65 -10.29
N LEU A 19 -7.88 13.58 -9.78
CA LEU A 19 -7.28 12.72 -8.76
C LEU A 19 -6.06 11.97 -9.28
N ALA A 20 -6.09 11.51 -10.53
CA ALA A 20 -4.93 10.86 -11.14
C ALA A 20 -3.75 11.84 -11.25
N LEU A 21 -4.02 13.12 -11.49
CA LEU A 21 -3.01 14.17 -11.48
C LEU A 21 -2.46 14.44 -10.06
N SER A 22 -3.30 14.46 -9.02
CA SER A 22 -2.81 14.62 -7.64
C SER A 22 -1.91 13.45 -7.24
N VAL A 23 -2.31 12.21 -7.56
CA VAL A 23 -1.50 11.02 -7.36
C VAL A 23 -0.20 11.09 -8.16
N ALA A 24 -0.23 11.46 -9.44
CA ALA A 24 0.98 11.59 -10.25
C ALA A 24 1.97 12.59 -9.64
N ARG A 25 1.48 13.74 -9.17
CA ARG A 25 2.30 14.78 -8.51
C ARG A 25 2.93 14.28 -7.22
N ALA A 26 2.19 13.56 -6.39
CA ALA A 26 2.71 12.96 -5.17
C ALA A 26 3.88 11.99 -5.44
N HIS A 27 3.92 11.37 -6.63
CA HIS A 27 4.97 10.45 -7.07
C HIS A 27 6.02 11.12 -7.99
N GLY A 28 6.12 12.45 -8.00
CA GLY A 28 7.16 13.17 -8.76
C GLY A 28 6.79 13.57 -10.19
N GLY A 29 5.55 13.28 -10.64
CA GLY A 29 4.93 13.89 -11.82
C GLY A 29 5.45 13.44 -13.19
N ALA A 30 6.34 12.46 -13.26
CA ALA A 30 7.00 12.05 -14.50
C ALA A 30 6.20 11.02 -15.34
N GLU A 31 5.15 10.40 -14.78
CA GLU A 31 4.45 9.28 -15.40
C GLU A 31 2.94 9.52 -15.54
N LEU A 32 2.38 9.03 -16.65
CA LEU A 32 0.95 9.05 -16.89
C LEU A 32 0.25 8.07 -15.95
N VAL A 33 -0.61 8.59 -15.07
CA VAL A 33 -1.48 7.76 -14.23
C VAL A 33 -2.82 7.55 -14.94
N VAL A 34 -3.15 6.30 -15.26
CA VAL A 34 -4.47 5.90 -15.79
C VAL A 34 -5.41 5.62 -14.62
N ALA A 35 -6.50 6.38 -14.51
CA ALA A 35 -7.34 6.36 -13.32
C ALA A 35 -7.92 4.99 -12.98
N ASP A 36 -8.33 4.21 -13.99
CA ASP A 36 -8.94 2.90 -13.79
C ASP A 36 -7.92 1.81 -13.40
N GLU A 37 -6.63 2.02 -13.67
CA GLU A 37 -5.54 1.12 -13.25
C GLU A 37 -5.09 1.39 -11.80
N HIS A 38 -5.41 2.58 -11.29
CA HIS A 38 -4.95 3.07 -9.98
C HIS A 38 -6.12 3.41 -9.02
N MET A 39 -7.28 2.78 -9.17
CA MET A 39 -8.50 3.14 -8.42
C MET A 39 -8.30 3.22 -6.91
N LEU A 40 -7.57 2.28 -6.31
CA LEU A 40 -7.31 2.30 -4.87
C LEU A 40 -6.44 3.49 -4.48
N ASP A 41 -5.51 3.88 -5.35
CA ASP A 41 -4.67 5.04 -5.09
C ASP A 41 -5.45 6.34 -5.13
N LEU A 42 -6.37 6.45 -6.09
CA LEU A 42 -7.33 7.56 -6.17
C LEU A 42 -8.29 7.60 -4.99
N LEU A 43 -8.76 6.45 -4.51
CA LEU A 43 -9.66 6.36 -3.34
C LEU A 43 -8.99 6.87 -2.08
N LEU A 44 -7.74 6.48 -1.84
CA LEU A 44 -6.99 6.96 -0.68
C LEU A 44 -6.55 8.43 -0.84
N ALA A 45 -6.31 8.90 -2.08
CA ALA A 45 -5.99 10.31 -2.34
C ALA A 45 -7.22 11.25 -2.24
N ARG A 46 -8.44 10.72 -2.16
CA ARG A 46 -9.66 11.53 -1.98
C ARG A 46 -9.71 12.23 -0.63
N ASP A 47 -9.18 11.58 0.40
CA ASP A 47 -9.15 12.06 1.77
C ASP A 47 -7.78 11.72 2.36
N GLU A 48 -6.82 12.61 2.09
CA GLU A 48 -5.43 12.45 2.54
C GLU A 48 -5.36 12.47 4.07
N GLY A 49 -6.16 13.31 4.74
CA GLY A 49 -6.20 13.38 6.20
C GLY A 49 -6.70 12.09 6.84
N LEU A 50 -7.81 11.53 6.35
CA LEU A 50 -8.30 10.24 6.83
C LEU A 50 -7.31 9.11 6.54
N THR A 51 -6.64 9.15 5.39
CA THR A 51 -5.60 8.18 5.02
C THR A 51 -4.39 8.27 5.96
N GLU A 52 -3.94 9.48 6.29
CA GLU A 52 -2.87 9.71 7.27
C GLU A 52 -3.26 9.22 8.67
N ASP A 53 -4.51 9.43 9.08
CA ASP A 53 -5.06 8.93 10.34
C ASP A 53 -5.09 7.40 10.37
N LEU A 54 -5.49 6.76 9.28
CA LEU A 54 -5.46 5.30 9.13
C LEU A 54 -4.02 4.77 9.24
N VAL A 55 -3.07 5.38 8.52
CA VAL A 55 -1.64 5.01 8.58
C VAL A 55 -1.11 5.18 10.00
N ARG A 56 -1.37 6.33 10.63
CA ARG A 56 -0.91 6.64 11.98
C ARG A 56 -1.45 5.64 13.00
N THR A 57 -2.73 5.30 12.90
CA THR A 57 -3.41 4.42 13.85
C THR A 57 -2.99 2.97 13.65
N ARG A 58 -3.09 2.47 12.41
CA ARG A 58 -2.86 1.05 12.12
C ARG A 58 -1.40 0.67 12.15
N LEU A 59 -0.46 1.56 11.81
CA LEU A 59 0.97 1.27 11.87
C LEU A 59 1.65 1.81 13.13
N ALA A 60 0.90 2.30 14.12
CA ALA A 60 1.44 2.76 15.40
C ALA A 60 2.42 1.76 16.05
N PRO A 61 2.13 0.44 16.13
CA PRO A 61 3.03 -0.51 16.77
C PRO A 61 4.44 -0.57 16.14
N LEU A 62 4.57 -0.29 14.84
CA LEU A 62 5.88 -0.24 14.17
C LEU A 62 6.67 1.04 14.51
N ARG A 63 5.97 2.13 14.84
CA ARG A 63 6.58 3.44 15.16
C ARG A 63 7.20 3.49 16.56
N GLU A 64 6.90 2.53 17.41
CA GLU A 64 7.49 2.40 18.75
C GLU A 64 8.82 1.62 18.72
N LEU A 65 9.07 0.88 17.64
CA LEU A 65 10.29 0.11 17.46
C LEU A 65 11.49 0.99 17.10
N GLY A 66 12.68 0.55 17.50
CA GLY A 66 13.95 1.11 16.98
C GLY A 66 14.08 0.97 15.45
N PRO A 67 14.96 1.75 14.80
CA PRO A 67 15.01 1.87 13.34
C PRO A 67 15.28 0.54 12.61
N GLY A 68 16.17 -0.30 13.15
CA GLY A 68 16.48 -1.62 12.58
C GLY A 68 15.30 -2.59 12.62
N PRO A 69 14.73 -2.90 13.80
CA PRO A 69 13.53 -3.71 13.92
C PRO A 69 12.35 -3.17 13.12
N ARG A 70 12.10 -1.85 13.17
CA ARG A 70 11.05 -1.19 12.39
C ARG A 70 11.17 -1.52 10.91
N ARG A 71 12.30 -1.21 10.28
CA ARG A 71 12.53 -1.47 8.85
C ARG A 71 12.26 -2.93 8.49
N ARG A 72 12.84 -3.87 9.24
CA ARG A 72 12.72 -5.31 8.94
C ARG A 72 11.29 -5.83 9.13
N LEU A 73 10.57 -5.39 10.16
CA LEU A 73 9.20 -5.82 10.41
C LEU A 73 8.20 -5.15 9.48
N THR A 74 8.42 -3.89 9.07
CA THR A 74 7.66 -3.23 8.01
C THR A 74 7.80 -3.97 6.68
N GLU A 75 9.03 -4.32 6.26
CA GLU A 75 9.28 -5.12 5.05
C GLU A 75 8.59 -6.49 5.13
N THR A 76 8.64 -7.14 6.30
CA THR A 76 8.01 -8.45 6.50
C THR A 76 6.49 -8.35 6.46
N LEU A 77 5.89 -7.34 7.11
CA LEU A 77 4.45 -7.13 7.11
C LEU A 77 3.93 -6.88 5.69
N ARG A 78 4.63 -6.05 4.91
CA ARG A 78 4.29 -5.78 3.50
C ARG A 78 4.23 -7.08 2.70
N ALA A 79 5.35 -7.82 2.65
CA ALA A 79 5.42 -9.07 1.90
C ALA A 79 4.40 -10.11 2.40
N TRP A 80 4.18 -10.19 3.72
CA TRP A 80 3.20 -11.11 4.30
C TRP A 80 1.76 -10.76 3.91
N LEU A 81 1.41 -9.48 3.79
CA LEU A 81 0.12 -9.04 3.29
C LEU A 81 -0.03 -9.35 1.80
N ASP A 82 0.99 -9.02 0.99
CA ASP A 82 1.02 -9.22 -0.46
C ASP A 82 0.89 -10.70 -0.88
N HIS A 83 1.45 -11.61 -0.07
CA HIS A 83 1.44 -13.06 -0.33
C HIS A 83 0.42 -13.83 0.52
N ALA A 84 -0.64 -13.17 0.99
CA ALA A 84 -1.71 -13.80 1.77
C ALA A 84 -1.22 -14.61 3.01
N GLY A 85 -0.04 -14.26 3.53
CA GLY A 85 0.60 -14.91 4.66
C GLY A 85 1.37 -16.19 4.38
N GLU A 86 1.54 -16.57 3.10
CA GLU A 86 2.27 -17.76 2.71
C GLU A 86 3.79 -17.58 2.98
N VAL A 87 4.32 -18.38 3.90
CA VAL A 87 5.66 -18.18 4.46
C VAL A 87 6.76 -18.40 3.41
N ARG A 88 6.59 -19.32 2.46
CA ARG A 88 7.61 -19.62 1.44
C ARG A 88 7.68 -18.48 0.42
N LEU A 89 6.55 -17.98 -0.07
CA LEU A 89 6.48 -16.83 -0.96
C LEU A 89 7.05 -15.57 -0.30
N VAL A 90 6.76 -15.34 0.98
CA VAL A 90 7.36 -14.23 1.74
C VAL A 90 8.88 -14.40 1.87
N ALA A 91 9.34 -15.62 2.13
CA ALA A 91 10.77 -15.93 2.25
C ALA A 91 11.51 -15.70 0.93
N GLU A 92 10.91 -16.13 -0.19
CA GLU A 92 11.39 -15.89 -1.54
C GLU A 92 11.44 -14.39 -1.86
N ALA A 93 10.35 -13.66 -1.64
CA ALA A 93 10.28 -12.22 -1.90
C ALA A 93 11.33 -11.43 -1.09
N LEU A 94 11.54 -11.80 0.17
CA LEU A 94 12.50 -11.14 1.06
C LEU A 94 13.93 -11.70 0.96
N HIS A 95 14.16 -12.75 0.17
CA HIS A 95 15.44 -13.44 0.05
C HIS A 95 16.01 -13.88 1.41
N VAL A 96 15.17 -14.46 2.26
CA VAL A 96 15.53 -14.97 3.60
C VAL A 96 15.07 -16.41 3.78
N HIS A 97 15.61 -17.09 4.78
CA HIS A 97 15.16 -18.43 5.14
C HIS A 97 13.70 -18.42 5.68
N PRO A 98 12.84 -19.41 5.35
CA PRO A 98 11.46 -19.51 5.86
C PRO A 98 11.34 -19.43 7.39
N GLN A 99 12.32 -19.95 8.13
CA GLN A 99 12.33 -19.85 9.60
C GLN A 99 12.46 -18.40 10.09
N SER A 100 13.24 -17.57 9.38
CA SER A 100 13.37 -16.15 9.69
C SER A 100 12.05 -15.42 9.47
N VAL A 101 11.28 -15.80 8.44
CA VAL A 101 9.93 -15.28 8.22
C VAL A 101 9.01 -15.68 9.37
N ARG A 102 8.97 -16.97 9.74
CA ARG A 102 8.12 -17.43 10.88
C ARG A 102 8.41 -16.67 12.16
N TYR A 103 9.70 -16.48 12.46
CA TYR A 103 10.12 -15.70 13.62
C TYR A 103 9.64 -14.25 13.55
N ARG A 104 9.84 -13.57 12.42
CA ARG A 104 9.38 -12.18 12.25
C ARG A 104 7.86 -12.05 12.25
N VAL A 105 7.13 -13.01 11.68
CA VAL A 105 5.66 -13.04 11.72
C VAL A 105 5.16 -13.28 13.15
N ALA A 106 5.85 -14.10 13.94
CA ALA A 106 5.54 -14.21 15.37
C ALA A 106 5.72 -12.88 16.09
N GLN A 107 6.81 -12.14 15.82
CA GLN A 107 6.99 -10.78 16.36
C GLN A 107 5.90 -9.81 15.90
N LEU A 108 5.47 -9.89 14.65
CA LEU A 108 4.34 -9.10 14.16
C LEU A 108 3.05 -9.46 14.90
N ARG A 109 2.80 -10.74 15.20
CA ARG A 109 1.64 -11.16 16.00
C ARG A 109 1.68 -10.62 17.43
N GLU A 110 2.85 -10.56 18.07
CA GLU A 110 2.96 -9.92 19.39
C GLU A 110 2.64 -8.42 19.32
N LEU A 111 2.98 -7.73 18.23
CA LEU A 111 2.75 -6.29 18.06
C LEU A 111 1.32 -5.93 17.67
N PHE A 112 0.71 -6.73 16.80
CA PHE A 112 -0.58 -6.43 16.17
C PHE A 112 -1.74 -7.26 16.74
N GLY A 113 -1.43 -8.31 17.50
CA GLY A 113 -2.40 -9.23 18.08
C GLY A 113 -3.40 -9.76 17.04
N PRO A 114 -4.71 -9.68 17.31
CA PRO A 114 -5.74 -10.22 16.42
C PRO A 114 -5.83 -9.49 15.07
N ALA A 115 -5.25 -8.30 14.93
CA ALA A 115 -5.34 -7.52 13.69
C ALA A 115 -4.71 -8.21 12.47
N LEU A 116 -3.79 -9.16 12.67
CA LEU A 116 -3.23 -9.94 11.56
C LEU A 116 -4.13 -11.09 11.12
N ASP A 117 -4.97 -11.60 12.01
CA ASP A 117 -5.80 -12.78 11.77
C ASP A 117 -7.26 -12.40 11.43
N GLU A 118 -7.72 -11.20 11.83
CA GLU A 118 -9.03 -10.66 11.48
C GLU A 118 -9.07 -10.08 10.05
N PRO A 119 -9.95 -10.57 9.14
CA PRO A 119 -9.95 -10.15 7.75
C PRO A 119 -10.12 -8.64 7.52
N ALA A 120 -11.00 -7.98 8.30
CA ALA A 120 -11.25 -6.55 8.18
C ALA A 120 -10.02 -5.73 8.60
N LEU A 121 -9.41 -6.08 9.74
CA LEU A 121 -8.22 -5.40 10.24
C LEU A 121 -7.00 -5.65 9.34
N ARG A 122 -6.90 -6.85 8.77
CA ARG A 122 -5.85 -7.18 7.78
C ARG A 122 -5.98 -6.34 6.51
N LEU A 123 -7.20 -6.08 6.04
CA LEU A 123 -7.44 -5.16 4.93
C LEU A 123 -7.00 -3.73 5.31
N GLU A 124 -7.38 -3.24 6.49
CA GLU A 124 -6.95 -1.92 6.96
C GLU A 124 -5.42 -1.79 7.05
N LEU A 125 -4.72 -2.83 7.53
CA LEU A 125 -3.27 -2.89 7.53
C LEU A 125 -2.68 -2.85 6.11
N ALA A 126 -3.28 -3.56 5.15
CA ALA A 126 -2.85 -3.52 3.75
C ALA A 126 -3.03 -2.12 3.13
N LEU A 127 -4.16 -1.46 3.40
CA LEU A 127 -4.42 -0.09 2.98
C LEU A 127 -3.40 0.90 3.59
N ALA A 128 -3.16 0.80 4.88
CA ALA A 128 -2.18 1.62 5.59
C ALA A 128 -0.75 1.38 5.05
N MET A 129 -0.36 0.14 4.81
CA MET A 129 0.95 -0.22 4.25
C MET A 129 1.15 0.32 2.83
N ARG A 130 0.10 0.28 2.00
CA ARG A 130 0.12 0.86 0.66
C ARG A 130 0.19 2.39 0.72
N ALA A 131 -0.59 3.02 1.59
CA ALA A 131 -0.58 4.47 1.77
C ALA A 131 0.78 4.99 2.26
N ALA A 132 1.40 4.31 3.22
CA ALA A 132 2.72 4.66 3.74
C ALA A 132 3.84 4.54 2.70
N GLY A 133 3.66 3.72 1.66
CA GLY A 133 4.62 3.51 0.57
C GLY A 133 4.56 4.55 -0.55
N ARG A 134 3.62 5.50 -0.55
CA ARG A 134 3.43 6.49 -1.63
C ARG A 134 4.59 7.46 -1.83
N GLY A 135 5.55 7.50 -0.90
CA GLY A 135 6.79 8.26 -1.04
C GLY A 135 7.96 7.46 -1.66
N GLU A 136 7.80 6.14 -1.86
CA GLU A 136 8.77 5.31 -2.59
C GLU A 136 8.36 5.22 -4.07
N PRO A 137 9.30 5.32 -5.03
CA PRO A 137 8.98 5.13 -6.44
C PRO A 137 8.38 3.74 -6.62
N TRP A 138 7.13 3.76 -7.10
CA TRP A 138 6.30 2.61 -7.34
C TRP A 138 7.03 1.56 -8.20
N ARG A 139 7.09 0.30 -7.76
CA ARG A 139 7.55 -0.85 -8.59
C ARG A 139 6.35 -1.63 -9.12
N GLY A 140 5.35 -0.94 -9.67
CA GLY A 140 4.31 -1.56 -10.49
C GLY A 140 4.68 -1.40 -11.95
N THR A 141 4.32 -2.37 -12.80
CA THR A 141 4.59 -2.36 -14.24
C THR A 141 3.99 -1.10 -14.88
N PHE A 142 4.83 -0.11 -15.19
CA PHE A 142 4.44 1.01 -16.03
C PHE A 142 4.29 0.52 -17.46
N VAL A 143 3.14 0.80 -18.09
CA VAL A 143 3.09 0.90 -19.54
C VAL A 143 3.86 2.17 -19.89
N ARG A 144 5.16 2.01 -20.17
CA ARG A 144 5.94 3.07 -20.80
C ARG A 144 5.38 3.22 -22.21
N LEU A 145 4.57 4.26 -22.44
CA LEU A 145 4.18 4.60 -23.81
C LEU A 145 5.45 5.04 -24.57
N PRO A 146 5.58 4.65 -25.85
CA PRO A 146 6.75 4.95 -26.67
C PRO A 146 6.95 6.46 -26.90
#